data_AF-A0A7J6I6K0-F1
#
_entry.id   AF-A0A7J6I6K0-F1
#
_cell.length_a   1.000
_cell.length_b   1.000
_cell.length_c   1.000
_cell.angle_alpha   90.00
_cell.angle_beta   90.00
_cell.angle_gamma   90.00
#
_symmetry.space_group_name_H-M   'P 1'
#
loop_
_entity.id
_entity.type
_entity.pdbx_description
1 polymer ?
#
loop_
_entity_poly.entity_id
_entity_poly.type
_entity_poly.pdbx_seq_one_letter_code
_entity_poly.pdbx_strand_id
1 'polypeptide(L)'
;MKIVEDKGKKPKLAEKSDDQNSDVIDEKLVLSIEKLQEMQDELEKINEEASDKVLEVEQKYNEIRKPVYDKRNDIIKSIPDFWLTAFLSHPALSELLSEEDQKIFKHLTSLEVEDFKDVKSGYSISFNFSPNPYFEDTKITKTFTFQDEGTKITATSIKWKEGMGIPNGVNHEKKGNKRPPTEESFFSWFTDTQQKDDVEEIHDEIADIIKEDLWPNPLTYFNNDPDEEDFDEEADGEGKDDNESEDDDEDDDQLEDDDDEDEGDGK
;
A
#
# COMPACT_ATOMS: atom_id res chain seq x y z
N MET A 1 56.82 51.97 37.33
CA MET A 1 56.75 52.78 38.56
C MET A 1 55.48 52.41 39.30
N LYS A 2 55.60 51.96 40.57
CA LYS A 2 54.63 51.92 41.69
C LYS A 2 53.18 51.45 41.38
N ILE A 3 52.77 50.28 41.89
CA ILE A 3 52.07 50.07 43.18
C ILE A 3 50.89 51.03 43.36
N VAL A 4 49.65 50.50 43.35
CA VAL A 4 48.70 50.64 44.48
C VAL A 4 47.74 49.44 44.47
N GLU A 5 47.93 48.54 45.43
CA GLU A 5 46.87 47.69 45.99
C GLU A 5 46.08 48.48 47.04
N ASP A 6 44.78 48.18 47.07
CA ASP A 6 43.90 47.99 48.23
C ASP A 6 43.85 49.07 49.33
N LYS A 7 42.64 49.61 49.56
CA LYS A 7 42.03 49.64 50.90
C LYS A 7 40.52 49.53 50.81
N GLY A 8 40.02 48.38 51.27
CA GLY A 8 38.60 48.08 51.38
C GLY A 8 37.79 48.90 52.38
N LYS A 9 36.48 48.67 52.31
CA LYS A 9 35.49 48.89 53.37
C LYS A 9 34.36 47.87 53.21
N LYS A 10 34.36 46.82 54.05
CA LYS A 10 33.17 45.99 54.33
C LYS A 10 32.22 46.75 55.29
N PRO A 11 31.04 46.21 55.66
CA PRO A 11 29.85 45.92 54.85
C PRO A 11 28.60 46.55 55.52
N LYS A 12 27.42 46.55 54.88
CA LYS A 12 26.11 46.34 55.56
C LYS A 12 24.91 46.44 54.61
N LEU A 13 24.19 45.32 54.55
CA LEU A 13 22.75 45.12 54.34
C LEU A 13 22.02 45.95 53.29
N ALA A 14 21.52 45.26 52.26
CA ALA A 14 20.10 45.29 51.90
C ALA A 14 19.73 43.96 51.20
N GLU A 15 18.71 43.29 51.76
CA GLU A 15 17.63 42.53 51.09
C GLU A 15 18.08 41.49 50.03
N LYS A 16 18.10 40.16 50.25
CA LYS A 16 17.08 39.24 50.81
C LYS A 16 15.66 39.47 50.29
N SER A 17 15.49 39.39 48.98
CA SER A 17 14.23 39.01 48.33
C SER A 17 14.46 38.72 46.85
N ASP A 18 14.82 37.48 46.49
CA ASP A 18 14.52 36.94 45.15
C ASP A 18 14.73 35.41 45.02
N ASP A 19 15.44 34.75 45.95
CA ASP A 19 15.63 33.28 45.87
C ASP A 19 14.34 32.46 46.05
N GLN A 20 13.36 32.94 46.82
CA GLN A 20 12.15 32.16 47.12
C GLN A 20 11.14 32.09 45.98
N ASN A 21 11.23 32.99 44.98
CA ASN A 21 10.30 33.00 43.86
C ASN A 21 10.80 32.12 42.70
N SER A 22 12.13 31.97 42.58
CA SER A 22 12.78 31.04 41.63
C SER A 22 12.45 29.58 41.97
N ASP A 23 12.64 29.18 43.22
CA ASP A 23 12.44 27.79 43.67
C ASP A 23 10.97 27.34 43.56
N VAL A 24 10.01 28.24 43.79
CA VAL A 24 8.56 27.95 43.69
C VAL A 24 8.09 27.86 42.24
N ILE A 25 8.71 28.61 41.33
CA ILE A 25 8.43 28.52 39.89
C ILE A 25 8.94 27.19 39.34
N ASP A 26 10.10 26.71 39.82
CA ASP A 26 10.69 25.43 39.43
C ASP A 26 9.83 24.24 39.90
N GLU A 27 9.38 24.24 41.17
CA GLU A 27 8.48 23.19 41.70
C GLU A 27 7.14 23.13 40.96
N LYS A 28 6.54 24.30 40.65
CA LYS A 28 5.30 24.36 39.87
C LYS A 28 5.48 23.89 38.43
N LEU A 29 6.65 24.17 37.83
CA LEU A 29 6.99 23.71 36.49
C LEU A 29 7.14 22.17 36.47
N VAL A 30 7.86 21.60 37.44
CA VAL A 30 8.01 20.14 37.60
C VAL A 30 6.64 19.47 37.74
N LEU A 31 5.78 19.96 38.65
CA LEU A 31 4.41 19.43 38.82
C LEU A 31 3.56 19.55 37.54
N SER A 32 3.80 20.58 36.71
CA SER A 32 3.08 20.74 35.45
C SER A 32 3.58 19.76 34.38
N ILE A 33 4.88 19.47 34.36
CA ILE A 33 5.49 18.46 33.48
C ILE A 33 5.04 17.06 33.88
N GLU A 34 4.98 16.73 35.17
CA GLU A 34 4.48 15.43 35.65
C GLU A 34 3.02 15.20 35.21
N LYS A 35 2.15 16.21 35.39
CA LYS A 35 0.77 16.13 34.89
C LYS A 35 0.70 16.01 33.37
N LEU A 36 1.59 16.69 32.65
CA LEU A 36 1.65 16.56 31.19
C LEU A 36 2.07 15.14 30.79
N GLN A 37 3.01 14.53 31.51
CA GLN A 37 3.42 13.15 31.29
C GLN A 37 2.26 12.18 31.53
N GLU A 38 1.50 12.35 32.63
CA GLU A 38 0.30 11.54 32.90
C GLU A 38 -0.71 11.62 31.74
N MET A 39 -0.93 12.82 31.18
CA MET A 39 -1.81 12.99 30.03
C MET A 39 -1.25 12.35 28.75
N GLN A 40 0.07 12.38 28.55
CA GLN A 40 0.71 11.71 27.40
C GLN A 40 0.59 10.19 27.51
N ASP A 41 0.78 9.62 28.70
CA ASP A 41 0.62 8.18 28.96
C ASP A 41 -0.85 7.75 28.71
N GLU A 42 -1.82 8.58 29.10
CA GLU A 42 -3.25 8.34 28.80
C GLU A 42 -3.54 8.38 27.29
N LEU A 43 -2.96 9.33 26.56
CA LEU A 43 -3.09 9.43 25.10
C LEU A 43 -2.44 8.24 24.38
N GLU A 44 -1.26 7.81 24.82
CA GLU A 44 -0.57 6.63 24.26
C GLU A 44 -1.45 5.38 24.40
N LYS A 45 -2.03 5.16 25.58
CA LYS A 45 -2.96 4.06 25.82
C LYS A 45 -4.20 4.10 24.91
N ILE A 46 -4.77 5.28 24.68
CA ILE A 46 -5.91 5.44 23.77
C ILE A 46 -5.51 5.12 22.33
N ASN A 47 -4.31 5.56 21.91
CA ASN A 47 -3.78 5.29 20.58
C ASN A 47 -3.48 3.79 20.36
N GLU A 48 -2.94 3.10 21.38
CA GLU A 48 -2.76 1.65 21.37
C GLU A 48 -4.10 0.94 21.18
N GLU A 49 -5.14 1.29 21.95
CA GLU A 49 -6.47 0.68 21.83
C GLU A 49 -7.09 0.92 20.45
N ALA A 50 -6.90 2.12 19.87
CA ALA A 50 -7.36 2.42 18.52
C ALA A 50 -6.60 1.58 17.46
N SER A 51 -5.28 1.47 17.60
CA SER A 51 -4.40 0.67 16.73
C SER A 51 -4.75 -0.82 16.77
N ASP A 52 -5.13 -1.34 17.94
CA ASP A 52 -5.58 -2.73 18.11
C ASP A 52 -6.92 -2.96 17.42
N LYS A 53 -7.89 -2.05 17.58
CA LYS A 53 -9.19 -2.17 16.91
C LYS A 53 -9.09 -2.12 15.40
N VAL A 54 -8.22 -1.27 14.84
CA VAL A 54 -7.96 -1.24 13.39
C VAL A 54 -7.38 -2.58 12.94
N LEU A 55 -6.42 -3.13 13.68
CA LEU A 55 -5.81 -4.43 13.37
C LEU A 55 -6.83 -5.57 13.38
N GLU A 56 -7.72 -5.61 14.38
CA GLU A 56 -8.79 -6.62 14.46
C GLU A 56 -9.72 -6.57 13.24
N VAL A 57 -10.06 -5.35 12.79
CA VAL A 57 -10.89 -5.15 11.60
C VAL A 57 -10.16 -5.62 10.35
N GLU A 58 -8.89 -5.24 10.17
CA GLU A 58 -8.08 -5.65 9.02
C GLU A 58 -7.93 -7.18 8.95
N GLN A 59 -7.60 -7.83 10.06
CA GLN A 59 -7.48 -9.29 10.15
C GLN A 59 -8.80 -9.97 9.75
N LYS A 60 -9.93 -9.51 10.31
CA LYS A 60 -11.26 -10.03 9.98
C LYS A 60 -11.57 -9.91 8.49
N TYR A 61 -11.32 -8.75 7.88
CA TYR A 61 -11.61 -8.56 6.46
C TYR A 61 -10.61 -9.26 5.55
N ASN A 62 -9.37 -9.51 5.99
CA ASN A 62 -8.42 -10.35 5.26
C ASN A 62 -8.90 -11.80 5.18
N GLU A 63 -9.41 -12.36 6.27
CA GLU A 63 -10.00 -13.71 6.28
C GLU A 63 -11.23 -13.81 5.35
N ILE A 64 -12.06 -12.76 5.31
CA ILE A 64 -13.24 -12.70 4.43
C ILE A 64 -12.83 -12.53 2.96
N ARG A 65 -11.81 -11.71 2.68
CA ARG A 65 -11.31 -11.44 1.31
C ARG A 65 -10.60 -12.66 0.73
N LYS A 66 -9.88 -13.44 1.54
CA LYS A 66 -9.07 -14.59 1.06
C LYS A 66 -9.84 -15.57 0.17
N PRO A 67 -10.99 -16.15 0.57
CA PRO A 67 -11.75 -17.07 -0.30
C PRO A 67 -12.31 -16.40 -1.56
N VAL A 68 -12.51 -15.08 -1.56
CA VAL A 68 -12.92 -14.33 -2.75
C VAL A 68 -11.74 -14.16 -3.70
N TYR A 69 -10.55 -13.82 -3.19
CA TYR A 69 -9.32 -13.75 -3.98
C TYR A 69 -8.93 -15.12 -4.55
N ASP A 70 -9.08 -16.21 -3.79
CA ASP A 70 -8.78 -17.55 -4.29
C ASP A 70 -9.72 -17.93 -5.46
N LYS A 71 -11.03 -17.63 -5.35
CA LYS A 71 -11.99 -17.81 -6.46
C LYS A 71 -11.65 -16.93 -7.66
N ARG A 72 -11.24 -15.67 -7.42
CA ARG A 72 -10.79 -14.75 -8.48
C ARG A 72 -9.58 -15.34 -9.21
N ASN A 73 -8.59 -15.85 -8.48
CA ASN A 73 -7.40 -16.47 -9.07
C ASN A 73 -7.76 -17.70 -9.92
N ASP A 74 -8.71 -18.52 -9.48
CA ASP A 74 -9.17 -19.67 -10.26
C ASP A 74 -9.88 -19.29 -11.57
N ILE A 75 -10.64 -18.20 -11.56
CA ILE A 75 -11.27 -17.65 -12.78
C ILE A 75 -10.19 -17.09 -13.71
N ILE A 76 -9.28 -16.26 -13.20
CA ILE A 76 -8.22 -15.60 -13.99
C ILE A 76 -7.31 -16.64 -14.68
N LYS A 77 -7.02 -17.78 -14.05
CA LYS A 77 -6.23 -18.86 -14.69
C LYS A 77 -6.81 -19.36 -16.02
N SER A 78 -8.11 -19.14 -16.26
CA SER A 78 -8.79 -19.54 -17.50
C SER A 78 -8.77 -18.45 -18.57
N ILE A 79 -8.25 -17.26 -18.26
CA ILE A 79 -8.15 -16.11 -19.17
C ILE A 79 -6.69 -15.99 -19.60
N PRO A 80 -6.35 -16.30 -20.87
CA PRO A 80 -4.99 -16.17 -21.38
C PRO A 80 -4.46 -14.74 -21.23
N ASP A 81 -3.16 -14.62 -20.91
CA ASP A 81 -2.42 -13.36 -20.84
C ASP A 81 -3.01 -12.29 -19.89
N PHE A 82 -3.98 -12.62 -19.04
CA PHE A 82 -4.71 -11.65 -18.19
C PHE A 82 -3.78 -10.71 -17.41
N TRP A 83 -2.80 -11.26 -16.70
CA TRP A 83 -1.88 -10.44 -15.90
C TRP A 83 -0.89 -9.65 -16.77
N LEU A 84 -0.50 -10.16 -17.93
CA LEU A 84 0.33 -9.40 -18.87
C LEU A 84 -0.45 -8.19 -19.40
N THR A 85 -1.68 -8.40 -19.88
CA THR A 85 -2.56 -7.32 -20.36
C THR A 85 -2.81 -6.30 -19.25
N ALA A 86 -3.19 -6.75 -18.05
CA ALA A 86 -3.45 -5.83 -16.93
C ALA A 86 -2.20 -5.02 -16.53
N PHE A 87 -0.99 -5.59 -16.59
CA PHE A 87 0.25 -4.85 -16.37
C PHE A 87 0.53 -3.81 -17.46
N LEU A 88 0.32 -4.18 -18.73
CA LEU A 88 0.58 -3.30 -19.88
C LEU A 88 -0.44 -2.15 -19.99
N SER A 89 -1.67 -2.34 -19.53
CA SER A 89 -2.68 -1.28 -19.48
C SER A 89 -2.52 -0.36 -18.27
N HIS A 90 -1.71 -0.74 -17.27
CA HIS A 90 -1.47 0.10 -16.09
C HIS A 90 -0.41 1.17 -16.39
N PRO A 91 -0.71 2.49 -16.25
CA PRO A 91 0.17 3.57 -16.72
C PRO A 91 1.62 3.53 -16.20
N ALA A 92 1.81 3.16 -14.93
CA ALA A 92 3.14 3.10 -14.33
C ALA A 92 3.85 1.74 -14.49
N LEU A 93 3.12 0.63 -14.67
CA LEU A 93 3.73 -0.70 -14.74
C LEU A 93 4.10 -1.08 -16.18
N SER A 94 3.39 -0.53 -17.16
CA SER A 94 3.64 -0.75 -18.59
C SER A 94 5.04 -0.29 -19.00
N GLU A 95 5.51 0.83 -18.43
CA GLU A 95 6.85 1.37 -18.67
C GLU A 95 7.98 0.50 -18.09
N LEU A 96 7.67 -0.43 -17.18
CA LEU A 96 8.66 -1.29 -16.52
C LEU A 96 8.93 -2.59 -17.29
N LEU A 97 8.06 -2.97 -18.24
CA LEU A 97 8.18 -4.23 -18.97
C LEU A 97 8.87 -4.02 -20.32
N SER A 98 10.12 -4.49 -20.44
CA SER A 98 10.80 -4.60 -21.73
C SER A 98 10.14 -5.64 -22.63
N GLU A 99 10.47 -5.64 -23.94
CA GLU A 99 9.94 -6.64 -24.88
C GLU A 99 10.28 -8.09 -24.46
N GLU A 100 11.44 -8.30 -23.85
CA GLU A 100 11.82 -9.63 -23.32
C GLU A 100 11.02 -9.98 -22.06
N ASP A 101 10.79 -9.02 -21.17
CA ASP A 101 9.97 -9.24 -19.96
C ASP A 101 8.55 -9.64 -20.34
N GLN A 102 7.96 -9.00 -21.35
CA GLN A 102 6.63 -9.34 -21.85
C GLN A 102 6.55 -10.80 -22.30
N LYS A 103 7.60 -11.33 -22.96
CA LYS A 103 7.65 -12.76 -23.35
C LYS A 103 7.70 -13.69 -22.13
N ILE A 104 8.37 -13.28 -21.06
CA ILE A 104 8.38 -14.03 -19.79
C ILE A 104 7.00 -13.95 -19.13
N PHE A 105 6.36 -12.77 -19.13
CA PHE A 105 5.04 -12.55 -18.56
C PHE A 105 3.93 -13.33 -19.27
N LYS A 106 4.09 -13.74 -20.54
CA LYS A 106 3.18 -14.72 -21.19
C LYS A 106 3.12 -16.05 -20.46
N HIS A 107 4.12 -16.37 -19.63
CA HIS A 107 4.12 -17.55 -18.79
C HIS A 107 3.57 -17.30 -17.38
N LEU A 108 3.20 -16.07 -17.02
CA LEU A 108 2.63 -15.71 -15.72
C LEU A 108 1.20 -16.24 -15.61
N THR A 109 0.99 -17.15 -14.68
CA THR A 109 -0.29 -17.85 -14.45
C THR A 109 -1.10 -17.26 -13.32
N SER A 110 -0.45 -16.72 -12.29
CA SER A 110 -1.11 -15.94 -11.25
C SER A 110 -0.17 -14.94 -10.59
N LEU A 111 -0.75 -13.82 -10.18
CA LEU A 111 -0.20 -12.89 -9.19
C LEU A 111 -0.95 -13.12 -7.88
N GLU A 112 -0.25 -13.02 -6.75
CA GLU A 112 -0.82 -13.16 -5.42
C GLU A 112 -0.18 -12.13 -4.49
N VAL A 113 -1.02 -11.33 -3.82
CA VAL A 113 -0.59 -10.47 -2.71
C VAL A 113 -1.21 -10.99 -1.43
N GLU A 114 -0.37 -11.34 -0.46
CA GLU A 114 -0.79 -11.93 0.81
C GLU A 114 -0.18 -11.14 1.98
N ASP A 115 -1.03 -10.51 2.77
CA ASP A 115 -0.64 -9.96 4.07
C ASP A 115 -0.30 -11.10 5.04
N PHE A 116 0.63 -10.84 5.96
CA PHE A 116 0.92 -11.77 7.04
C PHE A 116 -0.25 -11.85 8.02
N LYS A 117 -0.27 -12.94 8.82
CA LYS A 117 -1.32 -13.12 9.84
C LYS A 117 -1.38 -11.95 10.81
N ASP A 118 -0.22 -11.44 11.19
CA ASP A 118 -0.09 -10.13 11.80
C ASP A 118 0.08 -9.10 10.67
N VAL A 119 -1.00 -8.41 10.31
CA VAL A 119 -1.05 -7.48 9.16
C VAL A 119 0.01 -6.38 9.28
N LYS A 120 0.37 -5.97 10.52
CA LYS A 120 1.41 -4.97 10.78
C LYS A 120 2.82 -5.48 10.55
N SER A 121 3.01 -6.81 10.45
CA SER A 121 4.34 -7.41 10.30
C SER A 121 4.81 -7.50 8.84
N GLY A 122 3.93 -7.28 7.86
CA GLY A 122 4.29 -7.19 6.46
C GLY A 122 3.42 -8.03 5.52
N TYR A 123 3.91 -8.18 4.29
CA TYR A 123 3.21 -8.86 3.21
C TYR A 123 4.18 -9.47 2.19
N SER A 124 3.65 -10.29 1.29
CA SER A 124 4.40 -10.84 0.16
C SER A 124 3.66 -10.69 -1.16
N ILE A 125 4.41 -10.45 -2.23
CA ILE A 125 3.94 -10.41 -3.61
C ILE A 125 4.58 -11.59 -4.34
N SER A 126 3.75 -12.47 -4.88
CA SER A 126 4.14 -13.72 -5.50
C SER A 126 3.67 -13.80 -6.95
N PHE A 127 4.60 -14.08 -7.85
CA PHE A 127 4.35 -14.31 -9.26
C PHE A 127 4.56 -15.80 -9.56
N ASN A 128 3.51 -16.48 -10.01
CA ASN A 128 3.54 -17.90 -10.32
C ASN A 128 3.59 -18.12 -11.83
N PHE A 129 4.60 -18.84 -12.30
CA PHE A 129 4.86 -19.08 -13.72
C PHE A 129 4.63 -20.54 -14.10
N SER A 130 4.09 -20.74 -15.29
CA SER A 130 4.14 -22.02 -15.98
C SER A 130 5.60 -22.37 -16.37
N PRO A 131 5.91 -23.65 -16.64
CA PRO A 131 7.21 -24.03 -17.17
C PRO A 131 7.58 -23.21 -18.41
N ASN A 132 8.70 -22.50 -18.34
CA ASN A 132 9.12 -21.51 -19.34
C ASN A 132 10.60 -21.69 -19.72
N PRO A 133 11.07 -21.14 -20.86
CA PRO A 133 12.45 -21.31 -21.30
C PRO A 133 13.48 -20.42 -20.57
N TYR A 134 13.05 -19.50 -19.71
CA TYR A 134 13.88 -18.41 -19.18
C TYR A 134 14.53 -18.74 -17.83
N PHE A 135 13.77 -19.30 -16.89
CA PHE A 135 14.27 -19.70 -15.57
C PHE A 135 13.64 -21.01 -15.08
N GLU A 136 14.16 -21.55 -13.99
CA GLU A 136 13.71 -22.81 -13.40
C GLU A 136 12.58 -22.64 -12.38
N ASP A 137 12.52 -21.49 -11.69
CA ASP A 137 11.55 -21.25 -10.64
C ASP A 137 10.12 -21.19 -11.19
N THR A 138 9.17 -21.80 -10.49
CA THR A 138 7.74 -21.72 -10.83
C THR A 138 7.01 -20.66 -10.02
N LYS A 139 7.68 -20.11 -9.00
CA LYS A 139 7.19 -19.03 -8.15
C LYS A 139 8.36 -18.14 -7.78
N ILE A 140 8.23 -16.84 -8.05
CA ILE A 140 9.15 -15.82 -7.55
C ILE A 140 8.37 -14.89 -6.62
N THR A 141 8.92 -14.67 -5.44
CA THR A 141 8.26 -13.90 -4.38
C THR A 141 9.18 -12.81 -3.89
N LYS A 142 8.62 -11.60 -3.70
CA LYS A 142 9.23 -10.49 -2.96
C LYS A 142 8.42 -10.27 -1.69
N THR A 143 9.10 -10.18 -0.56
CA THR A 143 8.52 -10.18 0.78
C THR A 143 9.02 -8.96 1.54
N PHE A 144 8.08 -8.20 2.10
CA PHE A 144 8.31 -7.01 2.90
C PHE A 144 7.97 -7.36 4.34
N THR A 145 8.92 -7.23 5.26
CA THR A 145 8.73 -7.52 6.67
C THR A 145 9.02 -6.26 7.48
N PHE A 146 7.99 -5.73 8.12
CA PHE A 146 8.08 -4.53 8.95
C PHE A 146 8.57 -4.91 10.34
N GLN A 147 9.64 -4.27 10.79
CA GLN A 147 10.26 -4.45 12.11
C GLN A 147 10.44 -3.08 12.76
N ASP A 148 10.61 -3.05 14.08
CA ASP A 148 10.82 -1.80 14.83
C ASP A 148 12.04 -1.01 14.33
N GLU A 149 13.05 -1.71 13.80
CA GLU A 149 14.29 -1.14 13.26
C GLU A 149 14.19 -0.77 11.75
N GLY A 150 13.04 -1.00 11.10
CA GLY A 150 12.78 -0.67 9.70
C GLY A 150 12.20 -1.83 8.88
N THR A 151 12.16 -1.65 7.55
CA THR A 151 11.60 -2.65 6.62
C THR A 151 12.67 -3.57 6.08
N LYS A 152 12.53 -4.88 6.31
CA LYS A 152 13.38 -5.90 5.68
C LYS A 152 12.73 -6.42 4.42
N ILE A 153 13.42 -6.28 3.29
CA ILE A 153 12.99 -6.81 2.00
C ILE A 153 13.78 -8.07 1.65
N THR A 154 13.07 -9.14 1.31
CA THR A 154 13.67 -10.38 0.79
C THR A 154 13.01 -10.79 -0.50
N ALA A 155 13.78 -11.28 -1.46
CA ALA A 155 13.28 -11.66 -2.77
C ALA A 155 13.84 -13.01 -3.21
N THR A 156 13.11 -13.69 -4.08
CA THR A 156 13.56 -14.95 -4.68
C THR A 156 14.71 -14.68 -5.64
N SER A 157 15.85 -15.33 -5.41
CA SER A 157 16.98 -15.30 -6.35
C SER A 157 16.65 -16.16 -7.57
N ILE A 158 16.38 -15.50 -8.70
CA ILE A 158 15.91 -16.14 -9.94
C ILE A 158 17.02 -17.02 -10.53
N LYS A 159 16.70 -18.31 -10.74
CA LYS A 159 17.58 -19.29 -11.37
C LYS A 159 17.43 -19.27 -12.90
N TRP A 160 18.10 -18.30 -13.51
CA TRP A 160 18.13 -18.16 -14.97
C TRP A 160 18.72 -19.39 -15.67
N LYS A 161 18.09 -19.80 -16.77
CA LYS A 161 18.60 -20.85 -17.65
C LYS A 161 19.76 -20.32 -18.50
N GLU A 162 20.52 -21.24 -19.08
CA GLU A 162 21.72 -20.92 -19.85
C GLU A 162 21.41 -19.91 -20.97
N GLY A 163 22.11 -18.77 -20.96
CA GLY A 163 21.95 -17.70 -21.96
C GLY A 163 20.72 -16.81 -21.79
N MET A 164 19.89 -17.02 -20.75
CA MET A 164 18.64 -16.28 -20.52
C MET A 164 18.70 -15.27 -19.37
N GLY A 165 19.84 -15.17 -18.67
CA GLY A 165 19.99 -14.26 -17.54
C GLY A 165 20.05 -12.78 -17.95
N ILE A 166 19.56 -11.90 -17.05
CA ILE A 166 19.68 -10.45 -17.21
C ILE A 166 21.17 -10.07 -17.31
N PRO A 167 21.60 -9.26 -18.30
CA PRO A 167 23.00 -8.87 -18.48
C PRO A 167 23.63 -8.06 -17.32
N ASN A 168 22.89 -7.79 -16.23
CA ASN A 168 23.33 -6.94 -15.12
C ASN A 168 23.57 -7.69 -13.78
N GLY A 169 23.47 -9.02 -13.74
CA GLY A 169 23.64 -9.80 -12.49
C GLY A 169 25.03 -10.41 -12.26
N VAL A 170 25.96 -10.34 -13.22
CA VAL A 170 27.33 -10.83 -13.07
C VAL A 170 28.26 -9.64 -12.99
N ASN A 171 29.00 -9.53 -11.87
CA ASN A 171 30.04 -8.54 -11.61
C ASN A 171 31.13 -8.58 -12.71
N HIS A 172 30.85 -8.01 -13.87
CA HIS A 172 31.84 -7.77 -14.91
C HIS A 172 32.54 -6.48 -14.57
N GLU A 173 33.77 -6.62 -14.08
CA GLU A 173 34.76 -5.56 -13.92
C GLU A 173 34.66 -4.57 -15.09
N LYS A 174 34.37 -3.31 -14.76
CA LYS A 174 34.19 -2.21 -15.71
C LYS A 174 35.43 -2.08 -16.60
N LYS A 175 35.33 -2.56 -17.85
CA LYS A 175 36.19 -2.14 -18.95
C LYS A 175 35.40 -1.87 -20.21
N GLY A 176 35.29 -0.58 -20.51
CA GLY A 176 35.41 -0.06 -21.87
C GLY A 176 34.16 -0.09 -22.74
N ASN A 177 33.91 1.10 -23.31
CA ASN A 177 33.03 1.43 -24.43
C ASN A 177 31.53 1.50 -24.16
N LYS A 178 30.99 2.65 -24.58
CA LYS A 178 29.58 3.04 -24.60
C LYS A 178 28.70 1.86 -25.03
N ARG A 179 28.05 1.23 -24.07
CA ARG A 179 26.96 0.29 -24.34
C ARG A 179 25.74 1.12 -24.77
N PRO A 180 24.90 0.62 -25.69
CA PRO A 180 23.55 1.17 -25.85
C PRO A 180 22.83 1.12 -24.49
N PRO A 181 21.79 1.94 -24.25
CA PRO A 181 21.00 1.81 -23.04
C PRO A 181 20.50 0.37 -22.99
N THR A 182 20.98 -0.41 -22.02
CA THR A 182 20.35 -1.68 -21.69
C THR A 182 19.00 -1.32 -21.11
N GLU A 183 17.91 -1.69 -21.78
CA GLU A 183 16.59 -1.70 -21.18
C GLU A 183 16.68 -2.46 -19.84
N GLU A 184 16.24 -1.80 -18.78
CA GLU A 184 16.25 -2.36 -17.45
C GLU A 184 15.10 -3.37 -17.38
N SER A 185 15.42 -4.62 -17.09
CA SER A 185 14.41 -5.69 -17.01
C SER A 185 13.65 -5.56 -15.70
N PHE A 186 12.33 -5.70 -15.73
CA PHE A 186 11.48 -5.74 -14.53
C PHE A 186 12.00 -6.72 -13.47
N PHE A 187 12.62 -7.82 -13.89
CA PHE A 187 13.13 -8.84 -12.97
C PHE A 187 14.34 -8.37 -12.13
N SER A 188 14.94 -7.21 -12.40
CA SER A 188 15.90 -6.56 -11.48
C SER A 188 15.26 -6.12 -10.16
N TRP A 189 13.94 -5.92 -10.13
CA TRP A 189 13.19 -5.61 -8.91
C TRP A 189 13.29 -6.71 -7.83
N PHE A 190 13.62 -7.94 -8.22
CA PHE A 190 13.91 -9.07 -7.31
C PHE A 190 15.38 -9.13 -6.87
N THR A 191 16.28 -8.36 -7.49
CA THR A 191 17.69 -8.25 -7.07
C THR A 191 17.97 -7.01 -6.22
N ASP A 192 17.12 -5.98 -6.34
CA ASP A 192 17.22 -4.73 -5.59
C ASP A 192 16.71 -4.89 -4.15
N THR A 193 17.21 -5.88 -3.44
CA THR A 193 17.03 -6.05 -2.00
C THR A 193 18.14 -5.30 -1.28
N GLN A 194 18.16 -3.97 -1.38
CA GLN A 194 19.12 -3.18 -0.63
C GLN A 194 18.80 -3.30 0.86
N GLN A 195 19.69 -3.96 1.60
CA GLN A 195 19.90 -3.67 3.01
C GLN A 195 20.46 -2.24 3.07
N LYS A 196 19.58 -1.23 2.99
CA LYS A 196 19.94 0.06 3.55
C LYS A 196 19.67 -0.07 5.04
N ASP A 197 20.73 -0.24 5.81
CA ASP A 197 20.73 -0.14 7.28
C ASP A 197 20.39 1.30 7.76
N ASP A 198 19.72 2.08 6.91
CA ASP A 198 19.28 3.44 7.20
C ASP A 198 17.80 3.38 7.58
N VAL A 199 17.49 4.02 8.71
CA VAL A 199 16.19 4.06 9.42
C VAL A 199 15.04 4.68 8.60
N GLU A 200 15.24 4.90 7.30
CA GLU A 200 14.19 5.41 6.41
C GLU A 200 13.31 4.25 5.94
N GLU A 201 12.00 4.43 6.12
CA GLU A 201 10.96 3.57 5.58
C GLU A 201 11.22 3.33 4.08
N ILE A 202 11.57 2.09 3.73
CA ILE A 202 11.87 1.75 2.34
C ILE A 202 10.56 1.82 1.55
N HIS A 203 10.36 2.90 0.82
CA HIS A 203 9.25 3.07 -0.11
C HIS A 203 9.57 2.36 -1.44
N ASP A 204 8.81 1.31 -1.75
CA ASP A 204 8.94 0.54 -2.99
C ASP A 204 7.69 0.78 -3.85
N GLU A 205 7.78 1.77 -4.73
CA GLU A 205 6.66 2.25 -5.56
C GLU A 205 5.99 1.12 -6.35
N ILE A 206 6.78 0.15 -6.84
CA ILE A 206 6.26 -0.99 -7.60
C ILE A 206 5.42 -1.90 -6.69
N ALA A 207 5.89 -2.13 -5.46
CA ALA A 207 5.14 -2.92 -4.48
C ALA A 207 3.82 -2.25 -4.10
N ASP A 208 3.84 -0.93 -3.89
CA ASP A 208 2.66 -0.16 -3.51
C ASP A 208 1.62 -0.13 -4.64
N ILE A 209 2.05 0.09 -5.88
CA ILE A 209 1.17 0.02 -7.06
C ILE A 209 0.55 -1.38 -7.17
N ILE A 210 1.36 -2.44 -7.04
CA ILE A 210 0.82 -3.80 -7.14
C ILE A 210 -0.17 -4.07 -6.00
N LYS A 211 0.15 -3.73 -4.75
CA LYS A 211 -0.65 -4.08 -3.57
C LYS A 211 -1.91 -3.23 -3.43
N GLU A 212 -1.82 -1.92 -3.64
CA GLU A 212 -2.88 -0.97 -3.33
C GLU A 212 -3.74 -0.60 -4.55
N ASP A 213 -3.25 -0.81 -5.77
CA ASP A 213 -3.96 -0.42 -7.00
C ASP A 213 -4.30 -1.63 -7.88
N LEU A 214 -3.29 -2.32 -8.41
CA LEU A 214 -3.52 -3.43 -9.35
C LEU A 214 -4.20 -4.64 -8.69
N TRP A 215 -3.73 -5.06 -7.51
CA TRP A 215 -4.22 -6.27 -6.85
C TRP A 215 -5.67 -6.19 -6.39
N PRO A 216 -6.19 -5.09 -5.83
CA PRO A 216 -7.59 -5.00 -5.43
C PRO A 216 -8.56 -5.18 -6.60
N ASN A 217 -8.27 -4.60 -7.76
CA ASN A 217 -9.16 -4.67 -8.92
C ASN A 217 -8.41 -4.68 -10.27
N PRO A 218 -7.77 -5.80 -10.66
CA PRO A 218 -6.99 -5.86 -11.91
C PRO A 218 -7.86 -5.80 -13.17
N LEU A 219 -9.17 -6.04 -13.05
CA LEU A 219 -10.10 -6.06 -14.17
C LEU A 219 -10.28 -4.68 -14.81
N THR A 220 -10.13 -3.59 -14.04
CA THR A 220 -10.22 -2.23 -14.59
C THR A 220 -9.12 -1.96 -15.61
N TYR A 221 -7.92 -2.49 -15.37
CA TYR A 221 -6.79 -2.37 -16.29
C TYR A 221 -6.92 -3.35 -17.45
N PHE A 222 -7.35 -4.58 -17.18
CA PHE A 222 -7.58 -5.56 -18.24
C PHE A 222 -8.61 -5.09 -19.29
N ASN A 223 -9.69 -4.43 -18.87
CA ASN A 223 -10.74 -3.94 -19.77
C ASN A 223 -10.36 -2.66 -20.52
N ASN A 224 -9.35 -1.92 -20.07
CA ASN A 224 -8.89 -0.69 -20.72
C ASN A 224 -7.76 -1.01 -21.69
N ASP A 225 -7.89 -2.08 -22.47
CA ASP A 225 -6.87 -2.43 -23.47
C ASP A 225 -6.75 -1.24 -24.46
N PRO A 226 -5.59 -0.57 -24.52
CA PRO A 226 -5.40 0.56 -25.43
C PRO A 226 -5.56 0.15 -26.91
N ASP A 227 -5.53 -1.15 -27.23
CA ASP A 227 -5.78 -1.66 -28.58
C ASP A 227 -7.29 -1.82 -28.90
N GLU A 228 -8.21 -1.68 -27.92
CA GLU A 228 -9.66 -1.76 -28.15
C GLU A 228 -10.33 -0.41 -28.50
N GLU A 229 -9.66 0.74 -28.36
CA GLU A 229 -10.23 2.05 -28.71
C GLU A 229 -10.43 2.27 -30.24
N ASP A 230 -9.96 1.36 -31.09
CA ASP A 230 -10.06 1.45 -32.55
C ASP A 230 -11.27 0.70 -33.17
N PHE A 231 -12.15 0.09 -32.37
CA PHE A 231 -13.17 -0.84 -32.91
C PHE A 231 -14.65 -0.51 -32.70
N ASP A 232 -15.05 0.68 -32.21
CA ASP A 232 -16.49 0.92 -31.95
C ASP A 232 -17.05 2.33 -32.23
N GLU A 233 -16.68 2.97 -33.36
CA GLU A 233 -17.44 4.11 -33.90
C GLU A 233 -17.69 4.02 -35.42
N GLU A 234 -18.32 2.94 -35.89
CA GLU A 234 -19.04 2.95 -37.17
C GLU A 234 -20.32 2.11 -37.08
N ALA A 235 -21.25 2.54 -36.22
CA ALA A 235 -22.65 2.15 -36.30
C ALA A 235 -23.52 3.38 -36.58
N ASP A 236 -23.40 3.88 -37.81
CA ASP A 236 -24.42 4.69 -38.47
C ASP A 236 -25.76 3.93 -38.44
N GLY A 237 -26.76 4.58 -37.87
CA GLY A 237 -28.12 4.10 -37.74
C GLY A 237 -29.08 5.26 -37.59
N GLU A 238 -29.03 6.24 -38.50
CA GLU A 238 -30.12 7.20 -38.66
C GLU A 238 -31.45 6.47 -38.91
N GLY A 239 -32.43 6.71 -38.05
CA GLY A 239 -33.80 6.22 -38.20
C GLY A 239 -34.74 6.92 -37.24
N LYS A 240 -35.06 8.19 -37.54
CA LYS A 240 -36.18 8.91 -36.95
C LYS A 240 -37.49 8.15 -37.18
N ASP A 241 -38.30 7.98 -36.15
CA ASP A 241 -39.74 8.16 -36.31
C ASP A 241 -40.37 8.56 -34.97
N ASP A 242 -40.92 9.78 -34.99
CA ASP A 242 -41.74 10.38 -33.96
C ASP A 242 -43.03 9.57 -33.80
N ASN A 243 -43.42 9.26 -32.56
CA ASN A 243 -44.84 9.10 -32.26
C ASN A 243 -45.15 9.53 -30.83
N GLU A 244 -45.48 10.80 -30.69
CA GLU A 244 -46.23 11.35 -29.57
C GLU A 244 -47.61 10.67 -29.51
N SER A 245 -47.98 10.17 -28.35
CA SER A 245 -49.39 10.05 -27.97
C SER A 245 -49.47 10.29 -26.47
N GLU A 246 -49.73 11.55 -26.15
CA GLU A 246 -50.37 11.96 -24.90
C GLU A 246 -51.77 11.31 -24.87
N ASP A 247 -52.12 10.66 -23.77
CA ASP A 247 -53.48 10.67 -23.27
C ASP A 247 -53.42 10.60 -21.74
N ASP A 248 -53.82 11.74 -21.17
CA ASP A 248 -54.31 11.92 -19.81
C ASP A 248 -55.34 10.84 -19.45
N ASP A 249 -55.31 10.38 -18.20
CA ASP A 249 -56.52 10.30 -17.39
C ASP A 249 -56.10 10.21 -15.92
N GLU A 250 -56.21 11.37 -15.25
CA GLU A 250 -56.45 11.49 -13.81
C GLU A 250 -57.66 10.62 -13.43
N ASP A 251 -57.63 9.88 -12.33
CA ASP A 251 -58.24 10.32 -11.07
C ASP A 251 -58.35 9.20 -10.01
N ASP A 252 -58.24 9.68 -8.77
CA ASP A 252 -58.97 9.28 -7.57
C ASP A 252 -58.62 8.00 -6.78
N ASP A 253 -57.87 8.26 -5.70
CA ASP A 253 -58.10 7.86 -4.31
C ASP A 253 -59.07 6.70 -4.02
N GLN A 254 -58.56 5.71 -3.28
CA GLN A 254 -59.19 5.33 -2.01
C GLN A 254 -58.22 4.58 -1.08
N LEU A 255 -57.90 5.27 0.02
CA LEU A 255 -57.48 4.69 1.28
C LEU A 255 -58.64 3.86 1.84
N GLU A 256 -58.40 2.59 2.16
CA GLU A 256 -59.18 1.91 3.18
C GLU A 256 -58.24 1.53 4.33
N ASP A 257 -58.41 2.30 5.40
CA ASP A 257 -58.12 1.90 6.78
C ASP A 257 -58.93 0.63 7.08
N ASP A 258 -58.29 -0.39 7.63
CA ASP A 258 -58.96 -1.43 8.41
C ASP A 258 -58.20 -1.57 9.74
N ASP A 259 -58.69 -0.82 10.72
CA ASP A 259 -58.39 -0.97 12.14
C ASP A 259 -59.18 -2.18 12.69
N ASP A 260 -58.43 -3.03 13.41
CA ASP A 260 -58.77 -3.77 14.62
C ASP A 260 -60.11 -4.53 14.73
N GLU A 261 -60.01 -5.83 14.98
CA GLU A 261 -60.73 -6.41 16.14
C GLU A 261 -59.94 -7.58 16.77
N ASP A 262 -59.56 -7.31 18.03
CA ASP A 262 -59.04 -8.16 19.10
C ASP A 262 -60.03 -9.28 19.47
N GLU A 263 -59.54 -10.52 19.65
CA GLU A 263 -59.96 -11.35 20.79
C GLU A 263 -58.83 -12.31 21.22
N GLY A 264 -58.15 -11.94 22.30
CA GLY A 264 -58.30 -12.66 23.56
C GLY A 264 -57.31 -13.81 23.86
N ASP A 265 -56.43 -13.58 24.84
CA ASP A 265 -56.20 -14.57 25.89
C ASP A 265 -55.71 -13.91 27.19
N GLY A 266 -56.42 -14.11 28.30
CA GLY A 266 -56.00 -13.53 29.58
C GLY A 266 -57.00 -13.54 30.73
N LYS A 267 -57.28 -14.74 31.27
CA LYS A 267 -57.40 -15.04 32.72
C LYS A 267 -58.53 -14.44 33.56
#